data_AF-A0A2D9F0P0-F1
#
_entry.id   AF-A0A2D9F0P0-F1
#
_cell.length_a   1.000
_cell.length_b   1.000
_cell.length_c   1.000
_cell.angle_alpha   90.00
_cell.angle_beta   90.00
_cell.angle_gamma   90.00
#
_symmetry.space_group_name_H-M   'P 1'
#
loop_
_entity.id
_entity.type
_entity.pdbx_description
1 polymer ?
#
loop_
_entity_poly.entity_id
_entity_poly.type
_entity_poly.pdbx_seq_one_letter_code
_entity_poly.pdbx_strand_id
1 'polypeptide(L)'
;MGCLEPVVIERLIARPDEPVRGMSAGQGFTATVLIPDIVQAARGYYADVPGLEKELAETPFRTFGLEVRFDAPHRLEAFGEDLCLAPDYRRAVDLFGVCTFSNVSLPVPPDKEFQKNIFPDLKFHTDRGALFENQVSLFYRNPADPDHRPPRRTSTLIIPNAVFFLQAEREGQRDAAGARNLVLFQPETAAAALGKVMVRMAWDGPPGTGEVCLFDNRTVVHASHHDGERHYPIAVQYLT
;
A
#
# COMPACT_ATOMS: atom_id res chain seq x y z
N MET A 1 -16.69 12.61 -10.13
CA MET A 1 -16.89 12.12 -8.75
C MET A 1 -15.99 10.92 -8.57
N GLY A 2 -15.05 10.96 -7.62
CA GLY A 2 -14.12 9.86 -7.35
C GLY A 2 -14.78 8.74 -6.53
N CYS A 3 -14.15 7.58 -6.41
CA CYS A 3 -14.67 6.46 -5.61
C CYS A 3 -14.49 6.63 -4.09
N LEU A 4 -13.77 7.66 -3.64
CA LEU A 4 -13.42 7.90 -2.24
C LEU A 4 -14.04 9.21 -1.71
N GLU A 5 -15.30 9.45 -2.06
CA GLU A 5 -16.04 10.61 -1.55
C GLU A 5 -16.11 10.61 -0.01
N PRO A 6 -16.27 11.79 0.64
CA PRO A 6 -16.29 11.91 2.09
C PRO A 6 -17.20 10.91 2.81
N VAL A 7 -18.41 10.66 2.26
CA VAL A 7 -19.38 9.72 2.86
C VAL A 7 -18.88 8.27 2.90
N VAL A 8 -18.07 7.86 1.91
CA VAL A 8 -17.48 6.51 1.88
C VAL A 8 -16.39 6.41 2.94
N ILE A 9 -15.49 7.40 2.99
CA ILE A 9 -14.41 7.47 3.97
C ILE A 9 -14.97 7.50 5.40
N GLU A 10 -15.99 8.32 5.66
CA GLU A 10 -16.62 8.44 6.98
C GLU A 10 -17.23 7.12 7.44
N ARG A 11 -17.86 6.36 6.54
CA ARG A 11 -18.40 5.03 6.85
C ARG A 11 -17.29 4.02 7.17
N LEU A 12 -16.21 4.02 6.39
CA LEU A 12 -15.05 3.15 6.63
C LEU A 12 -14.38 3.45 7.98
N ILE A 13 -14.30 4.73 8.38
CA ILE A 13 -13.77 5.11 9.70
C ILE A 13 -14.73 4.69 10.82
N ALA A 14 -16.04 4.89 10.62
CA ALA A 14 -17.04 4.59 11.64
C ALA A 14 -17.21 3.08 11.88
N ARG A 15 -17.02 2.27 10.83
CA ARG A 15 -17.20 0.82 10.84
C ARG A 15 -16.10 0.14 10.02
N PRO A 16 -14.84 0.12 10.52
CA PRO A 16 -13.71 -0.37 9.73
C PRO A 16 -13.79 -1.89 9.47
N ASP A 17 -14.55 -2.63 10.26
CA ASP A 17 -14.76 -4.07 10.03
C ASP A 17 -15.83 -4.38 8.96
N GLU A 18 -16.57 -3.36 8.47
CA GLU A 18 -17.65 -3.54 7.49
C GLU A 18 -17.23 -3.02 6.11
N PRO A 19 -17.37 -3.80 5.03
CA PRO A 19 -17.13 -3.31 3.68
C PRO A 19 -18.20 -2.29 3.29
N VAL A 20 -17.77 -1.22 2.62
CA VAL A 20 -18.66 -0.17 2.08
C VAL A 20 -18.83 -0.37 0.59
N ARG A 21 -20.09 -0.45 0.14
CA ARG A 21 -20.42 -0.43 -1.28
C ARG A 21 -20.72 0.99 -1.74
N GLY A 22 -20.25 1.33 -2.93
CA GLY A 22 -20.47 2.64 -3.54
C GLY A 22 -20.58 2.58 -5.06
N MET A 23 -20.74 3.75 -5.66
CA MET A 23 -20.82 3.94 -7.11
C MET A 23 -19.85 5.05 -7.52
N SER A 24 -19.09 4.86 -8.60
CA SER A 24 -18.20 5.85 -9.19
C SER A 24 -18.36 5.85 -10.70
N ALA A 25 -18.74 6.99 -11.29
CA ALA A 25 -19.03 7.11 -12.73
C ALA A 25 -19.97 6.00 -13.27
N GLY A 26 -20.99 5.63 -12.50
CA GLY A 26 -21.94 4.57 -12.87
C GLY A 26 -21.44 3.13 -12.66
N GLN A 27 -20.21 2.95 -12.17
CA GLN A 27 -19.63 1.64 -11.86
C GLN A 27 -19.71 1.35 -10.37
N GLY A 28 -20.21 0.16 -10.02
CA GLY A 28 -20.20 -0.34 -8.64
C GLY A 28 -18.80 -0.67 -8.15
N PHE A 29 -18.55 -0.44 -6.86
CA PHE A 29 -17.33 -0.86 -6.18
C PHE A 29 -17.59 -1.27 -4.73
N THR A 30 -16.66 -2.04 -4.17
CA THR A 30 -16.58 -2.36 -2.74
C THR A 30 -15.26 -1.83 -2.18
N ALA A 31 -15.32 -1.14 -1.05
CA ALA A 31 -14.17 -0.65 -0.30
C ALA A 31 -14.09 -1.34 1.07
N THR A 32 -12.90 -1.80 1.46
CA THR A 32 -12.67 -2.58 2.68
C THR A 32 -11.41 -2.11 3.39
N VAL A 33 -11.49 -1.87 4.70
CA VAL A 33 -10.28 -1.66 5.51
C VAL A 33 -9.64 -3.03 5.79
N LEU A 34 -8.34 -3.14 5.52
CA LEU A 34 -7.63 -4.42 5.62
C LEU A 34 -7.23 -4.76 7.06
N ILE A 35 -6.86 -3.75 7.85
CA ILE A 35 -6.52 -3.88 9.27
C ILE A 35 -7.32 -2.84 10.07
N PRO A 36 -8.47 -3.23 10.65
CA PRO A 36 -9.41 -2.30 11.28
C PRO A 36 -8.89 -1.55 12.51
N ASP A 37 -7.97 -2.15 13.27
CA ASP A 37 -7.30 -1.51 14.41
C ASP A 37 -5.83 -1.92 14.44
N ILE A 38 -4.98 -1.13 13.75
CA ILE A 38 -3.55 -1.45 13.63
C ILE A 38 -2.81 -1.33 14.97
N VAL A 39 -3.27 -0.44 15.85
CA VAL A 39 -2.67 -0.24 17.18
C VAL A 39 -2.90 -1.48 18.04
N GLN A 40 -4.15 -1.94 18.10
CA GLN A 40 -4.48 -3.14 18.88
C GLN A 40 -3.86 -4.41 18.26
N ALA A 41 -3.86 -4.52 16.93
CA ALA A 41 -3.24 -5.65 16.25
C ALA A 41 -1.71 -5.70 16.50
N ALA A 42 -1.03 -4.56 16.40
CA ALA A 42 0.40 -4.46 16.71
C ALA A 42 0.68 -4.73 18.20
N ARG A 43 -0.16 -4.24 19.12
CA ARG A 43 -0.02 -4.53 20.56
C ARG A 43 -0.08 -6.03 20.85
N GLY A 44 -1.00 -6.75 20.21
CA GLY A 44 -1.10 -8.20 20.35
C GLY A 44 0.09 -8.94 19.70
N TYR A 45 0.53 -8.49 18.53
CA TYR A 45 1.60 -9.17 17.76
C TYR A 45 3.00 -8.98 18.36
N TYR A 46 3.25 -7.84 19.02
CA TYR A 46 4.53 -7.41 19.58
C TYR A 46 4.49 -7.28 21.11
N ALA A 47 3.62 -8.01 21.80
CA ALA A 47 3.45 -7.93 23.26
C ALA A 47 4.75 -8.21 24.05
N ASP A 48 5.71 -8.89 23.42
CA ASP A 48 7.03 -9.25 23.94
C ASP A 48 8.13 -8.19 23.67
N VAL A 49 7.84 -7.15 22.89
CA VAL A 49 8.85 -6.17 22.44
C VAL A 49 8.93 -4.97 23.37
N PRO A 50 10.13 -4.63 23.90
CA PRO A 50 10.33 -3.40 24.69
C PRO A 50 10.01 -2.14 23.88
N GLY A 51 9.50 -1.11 24.57
CA GLY A 51 9.20 0.18 23.91
C GLY A 51 7.95 0.19 23.03
N LEU A 52 7.18 -0.90 23.01
CA LEU A 52 5.93 -1.06 22.25
C LEU A 52 5.03 0.19 22.25
N GLU A 53 4.60 0.62 23.43
CA GLU A 53 3.63 1.73 23.55
C GLU A 53 4.20 3.07 23.06
N LYS A 54 5.53 3.25 23.09
CA LYS A 54 6.16 4.46 22.54
C LYS A 54 6.02 4.48 21.01
N GLU A 55 6.38 3.39 20.34
CA GLU A 55 6.28 3.29 18.87
C GLU A 55 4.82 3.39 18.41
N LEU A 56 3.90 2.76 19.14
CA LEU A 56 2.46 2.84 18.83
C LEU A 56 1.89 4.24 19.07
N ALA A 57 2.42 5.03 20.00
CA ALA A 57 1.99 6.42 20.18
C ALA A 57 2.40 7.34 19.01
N GLU A 58 3.44 6.95 18.25
CA GLU A 58 3.96 7.72 17.10
C GLU A 58 3.28 7.33 15.78
N THR A 59 2.46 6.26 15.75
CA THR A 59 1.74 5.89 14.53
C THR A 59 0.60 6.87 14.22
N PRO A 60 0.50 7.41 13.00
CA PRO A 60 -0.61 8.30 12.63
C PRO A 60 -1.90 7.52 12.34
N PHE A 61 -1.84 6.19 12.32
CA PHE A 61 -2.91 5.33 11.83
C PHE A 61 -3.68 4.65 12.97
N ARG A 62 -5.01 4.75 12.91
CA ARG A 62 -5.91 3.90 13.70
C ARG A 62 -6.27 2.63 12.92
N THR A 63 -6.62 2.80 11.66
CA THR A 63 -6.89 1.75 10.66
C THR A 63 -5.73 1.70 9.69
N PHE A 64 -5.43 0.54 9.10
CA PHE A 64 -4.35 0.42 8.12
C PHE A 64 -4.72 -0.46 6.92
N GLY A 65 -4.41 0.04 5.73
CA GLY A 65 -4.78 -0.55 4.45
C GLY A 65 -6.24 -0.29 4.07
N LEU A 66 -6.43 0.22 2.86
CA LEU A 66 -7.73 0.32 2.20
C LEU A 66 -7.66 -0.40 0.86
N GLU A 67 -8.55 -1.36 0.64
CA GLU A 67 -8.73 -1.99 -0.68
C GLU A 67 -10.01 -1.47 -1.31
N VAL A 68 -9.95 -1.11 -2.60
CA VAL A 68 -11.10 -0.75 -3.42
C VAL A 68 -11.16 -1.64 -4.65
N ARG A 69 -12.21 -2.46 -4.76
CA ARG A 69 -12.44 -3.33 -5.90
C ARG A 69 -13.64 -2.86 -6.70
N PHE A 70 -13.41 -2.49 -7.97
CA PHE A 70 -14.49 -2.17 -8.90
C PHE A 70 -15.09 -3.46 -9.47
N ASP A 71 -16.41 -3.47 -9.68
CA ASP A 71 -17.11 -4.65 -10.19
C ASP A 71 -16.83 -4.91 -11.68
N ALA A 72 -16.35 -3.89 -12.42
CA ALA A 72 -15.93 -3.97 -13.81
C ALA A 72 -14.79 -2.96 -14.08
N PRO A 73 -14.09 -3.04 -15.23
CA PRO A 73 -13.00 -2.13 -15.57
C PRO A 73 -13.39 -0.65 -15.42
N HIS A 74 -12.60 0.11 -14.67
CA HIS A 74 -12.85 1.50 -14.32
C HIS A 74 -11.63 2.37 -14.60
N ARG A 75 -11.83 3.56 -15.15
CA ARG A 75 -10.75 4.54 -15.31
C ARG A 75 -10.55 5.29 -13.99
N LEU A 76 -9.42 5.09 -13.33
CA LEU A 76 -9.12 5.69 -12.05
C LEU A 76 -8.45 7.06 -12.24
N GLU A 77 -9.15 8.12 -11.87
CA GLU A 77 -8.67 9.50 -11.94
C GLU A 77 -7.95 9.91 -10.64
N ALA A 78 -6.88 9.20 -10.30
CA ALA A 78 -6.16 9.40 -9.05
C ALA A 78 -5.24 10.64 -9.04
N PHE A 79 -4.82 11.14 -10.21
CA PHE A 79 -3.91 12.27 -10.35
C PHE A 79 -4.16 13.03 -11.65
N GLY A 80 -3.76 14.30 -11.68
CA GLY A 80 -3.83 15.16 -12.87
C GLY A 80 -2.58 15.08 -13.77
N GLU A 81 -2.53 15.91 -14.81
CA GLU A 81 -1.39 15.98 -15.76
C GLU A 81 -0.06 16.28 -15.07
N ASP A 82 -0.09 17.08 -14.00
CA ASP A 82 1.07 17.47 -13.20
C ASP A 82 1.52 16.41 -12.19
N LEU A 83 0.92 15.21 -12.21
CA LEU A 83 1.20 14.11 -11.26
C LEU A 83 0.95 14.51 -9.79
N CYS A 84 0.05 15.47 -9.57
CA CYS A 84 -0.48 15.79 -8.26
C CYS A 84 -1.60 14.81 -7.91
N LEU A 85 -1.48 14.17 -6.75
CA LEU A 85 -2.48 13.24 -6.27
C LEU A 85 -3.77 14.00 -5.93
N ALA A 86 -4.90 13.51 -6.43
CA ALA A 86 -6.18 14.14 -6.17
C ALA A 86 -6.51 14.11 -4.65
N PRO A 87 -7.13 15.18 -4.10
CA PRO A 87 -7.26 15.37 -2.65
C PRO A 87 -7.93 14.21 -1.90
N ASP A 88 -8.94 13.58 -2.48
CA ASP A 88 -9.66 12.46 -1.85
C ASP A 88 -8.77 11.22 -1.69
N TYR A 89 -7.91 10.95 -2.67
CA TYR A 89 -6.93 9.86 -2.59
C TYR A 89 -5.81 10.19 -1.61
N ARG A 90 -5.38 11.46 -1.56
CA ARG A 90 -4.43 11.93 -0.55
C ARG A 90 -4.97 11.72 0.86
N ARG A 91 -6.20 12.18 1.10
CA ARG A 91 -6.89 11.99 2.38
C ARG A 91 -7.00 10.52 2.75
N ALA A 92 -7.31 9.64 1.79
CA ALA A 92 -7.39 8.21 2.05
C ALA A 92 -6.02 7.61 2.41
N VAL A 93 -4.94 7.98 1.70
CA VAL A 93 -3.57 7.57 2.06
C VAL A 93 -3.19 8.08 3.45
N ASP A 94 -3.51 9.32 3.79
CA ASP A 94 -3.20 9.89 5.12
C ASP A 94 -3.95 9.14 6.25
N LEU A 95 -5.16 8.64 5.99
CA LEU A 95 -5.99 7.94 6.99
C LEU A 95 -5.70 6.44 7.11
N PHE A 96 -5.42 5.78 5.98
CA PHE A 96 -5.29 4.33 5.91
C PHE A 96 -3.85 3.86 5.62
N GLY A 97 -2.92 4.77 5.34
CA GLY A 97 -1.50 4.51 5.08
C GLY A 97 -1.19 3.95 3.69
N VAL A 98 -1.97 2.98 3.22
CA VAL A 98 -1.88 2.42 1.87
C VAL A 98 -3.27 2.19 1.29
N CYS A 99 -3.45 2.53 0.02
CA CYS A 99 -4.68 2.32 -0.74
C CYS A 99 -4.41 1.45 -1.97
N THR A 100 -5.12 0.35 -2.14
CA THR A 100 -5.05 -0.52 -3.32
C THR A 100 -6.34 -0.43 -4.12
N PHE A 101 -6.22 -0.53 -5.44
CA PHE A 101 -7.36 -0.48 -6.37
C PHE A 101 -7.22 -1.60 -7.39
N SER A 102 -8.32 -2.31 -7.67
CA SER A 102 -8.37 -3.40 -8.66
C SER A 102 -9.46 -3.19 -9.68
N ASN A 103 -9.29 -3.77 -10.88
CA ASN A 103 -10.09 -3.52 -12.07
C ASN A 103 -10.00 -2.06 -12.54
N VAL A 104 -8.80 -1.48 -12.50
CA VAL A 104 -8.59 -0.08 -12.87
C VAL A 104 -7.66 0.10 -14.05
N SER A 105 -7.84 1.19 -14.80
CA SER A 105 -6.82 1.73 -15.70
C SER A 105 -6.47 3.15 -15.29
N LEU A 106 -5.21 3.56 -15.50
CA LEU A 106 -4.76 4.92 -15.25
C LEU A 106 -4.71 5.75 -16.54
N PRO A 107 -5.07 7.03 -16.48
CA PRO A 107 -4.84 7.96 -17.57
C PRO A 107 -3.36 8.37 -17.59
N VAL A 108 -2.48 7.50 -18.07
CA VAL A 108 -1.06 7.82 -18.20
C VAL A 108 -0.91 8.96 -19.21
N PRO A 109 -0.29 10.11 -18.83
CA PRO A 109 -0.06 11.19 -19.77
C PRO A 109 0.78 10.70 -20.97
N PRO A 110 0.49 11.12 -22.21
CA PRO A 110 1.10 10.57 -23.41
C PRO A 110 2.63 10.67 -23.45
N ASP A 111 3.22 11.66 -22.75
CA ASP A 111 4.67 11.89 -22.67
C ASP A 111 5.31 11.38 -21.37
N LYS A 112 4.62 10.55 -20.60
CA LYS A 112 5.11 10.02 -19.32
C LYS A 112 5.20 8.49 -19.38
N GLU A 113 6.41 7.99 -19.12
CA GLU A 113 6.65 6.58 -18.87
C GLU A 113 6.88 6.36 -17.38
N PHE A 114 6.23 5.35 -16.81
CA PHE A 114 6.45 4.94 -15.44
C PHE A 114 7.72 4.10 -15.36
N GLN A 115 8.49 4.27 -14.29
CA GLN A 115 9.71 3.51 -14.07
C GLN A 115 9.37 2.03 -13.85
N LYS A 116 10.09 1.11 -14.49
CA LYS A 116 9.90 -0.33 -14.31
C LYS A 116 10.93 -0.86 -13.31
N ASN A 117 10.50 -1.18 -12.08
CA ASN A 117 11.40 -1.57 -10.98
C ASN A 117 11.19 -3.00 -10.49
N ILE A 118 12.30 -3.66 -10.13
CA ILE A 118 12.32 -4.90 -9.35
C ILE A 118 12.98 -4.58 -8.02
N PHE A 119 12.19 -4.64 -6.94
CA PHE A 119 12.71 -4.43 -5.59
C PHE A 119 13.21 -5.75 -4.99
N PRO A 120 14.28 -5.72 -4.18
CA PRO A 120 14.80 -6.88 -3.48
C PRO A 120 13.79 -7.49 -2.49
N ASP A 121 13.89 -8.80 -2.30
CA ASP A 121 13.02 -9.58 -1.42
C ASP A 121 13.16 -9.16 0.04
N LEU A 122 12.03 -8.96 0.73
CA LEU A 122 11.89 -8.70 2.16
C LEU A 122 12.74 -7.52 2.67
N LYS A 123 13.27 -6.69 1.77
CA LYS A 123 14.05 -5.52 2.10
C LYS A 123 13.13 -4.31 2.22
N PHE A 124 12.73 -4.01 3.45
CA PHE A 124 11.84 -2.91 3.78
C PHE A 124 12.57 -1.57 3.66
N HIS A 125 12.03 -0.69 2.82
CA HIS A 125 12.61 0.61 2.52
C HIS A 125 11.55 1.67 2.16
N THR A 126 12.03 2.90 2.02
CA THR A 126 11.30 4.03 1.42
C THR A 126 11.99 4.44 0.13
N ASP A 127 11.22 4.74 -0.92
CA ASP A 127 11.79 5.21 -2.19
C ASP A 127 12.14 6.70 -2.14
N ARG A 128 11.31 7.50 -1.45
CA ARG A 128 11.41 8.95 -1.38
C ARG A 128 11.43 9.41 0.07
N GLY A 129 12.58 9.93 0.50
CA GLY A 129 12.72 10.53 1.84
C GLY A 129 12.03 11.90 1.97
N ALA A 130 12.10 12.49 3.17
CA ALA A 130 11.44 13.75 3.50
C ALA A 130 11.92 14.98 2.68
N LEU A 131 13.07 14.87 2.00
CA LEU A 131 13.64 15.94 1.17
C LEU A 131 13.04 16.02 -0.24
N PHE A 132 12.26 15.02 -0.65
CA PHE A 132 11.58 15.02 -1.95
C PHE A 132 10.20 15.66 -1.81
N GLU A 133 9.75 16.40 -2.81
CA GLU A 133 8.39 16.98 -2.87
C GLU A 133 7.34 15.94 -3.25
N ASN A 134 7.71 14.92 -4.04
CA ASN A 134 6.86 13.85 -4.54
C ASN A 134 6.94 12.58 -3.67
N GLN A 135 6.31 12.64 -2.49
CA GLN A 135 6.47 11.64 -1.42
C GLN A 135 5.52 10.44 -1.55
N VAL A 136 4.49 10.52 -2.41
CA VAL A 136 3.56 9.42 -2.61
C VAL A 136 4.08 8.50 -3.72
N SER A 137 4.29 7.22 -3.40
CA SER A 137 4.56 6.19 -4.40
C SER A 137 3.25 5.68 -4.98
N LEU A 138 3.22 5.54 -6.30
CA LEU A 138 2.20 4.85 -7.07
C LEU A 138 2.84 3.66 -7.76
N PHE A 139 2.40 2.45 -7.42
CA PHE A 139 2.74 1.23 -8.15
C PHE A 139 1.57 0.82 -9.02
N TYR A 140 1.83 0.35 -10.24
CA TYR A 140 0.81 0.05 -11.23
C TYR A 140 1.12 -1.20 -12.04
N ARG A 141 0.19 -2.15 -12.03
CA ARG A 141 0.15 -3.25 -12.98
C ARG A 141 -0.77 -2.84 -14.13
N ASN A 142 -0.17 -2.36 -15.21
CA ASN A 142 -0.90 -1.83 -16.36
C ASN A 142 -1.56 -2.96 -17.18
N PRO A 143 -2.90 -3.04 -17.28
CA PRO A 143 -3.55 -4.12 -18.02
C PRO A 143 -3.32 -4.07 -19.53
N ALA A 144 -2.87 -2.92 -20.06
CA ALA A 144 -2.54 -2.74 -21.47
C ALA A 144 -1.06 -2.99 -21.81
N ASP A 145 -0.17 -3.06 -20.80
CA ASP A 145 1.24 -3.39 -21.01
C ASP A 145 1.39 -4.91 -21.17
N PRO A 146 1.94 -5.41 -22.30
CA PRO A 146 2.14 -6.84 -22.52
C PRO A 146 2.91 -7.55 -21.41
N ASP A 147 3.88 -6.87 -20.78
CA ASP A 147 4.68 -7.44 -19.69
C ASP A 147 3.85 -7.60 -18.42
N HIS A 148 2.99 -6.62 -18.12
CA HIS A 148 2.17 -6.60 -16.90
C HIS A 148 0.86 -7.40 -17.02
N ARG A 149 0.49 -7.81 -18.23
CA ARG A 149 -0.77 -8.52 -18.49
C ARG A 149 -0.90 -9.85 -17.71
N PRO A 150 0.14 -10.70 -17.55
CA PRO A 150 0.05 -11.92 -16.78
C PRO A 150 -0.03 -11.64 -15.26
N PRO A 151 -0.70 -12.50 -14.47
CA PRO A 151 -0.61 -12.47 -13.01
C PRO A 151 0.84 -12.52 -12.52
N ARG A 152 1.15 -11.73 -11.48
CA ARG A 152 2.47 -11.71 -10.86
C ARG A 152 2.51 -12.69 -9.69
N ARG A 153 3.66 -13.31 -9.46
CA ARG A 153 3.97 -14.11 -8.24
C ARG A 153 4.76 -13.35 -7.19
N THR A 154 5.05 -12.08 -7.46
CA THR A 154 5.71 -11.19 -6.53
C THR A 154 4.69 -10.19 -6.00
N SER A 155 4.61 -10.11 -4.68
CA SER A 155 3.74 -9.17 -3.99
C SER A 155 4.53 -7.98 -3.44
N THR A 156 3.84 -6.87 -3.17
CA THR A 156 4.38 -5.77 -2.38
C THR A 156 3.85 -5.90 -0.96
N LEU A 157 4.74 -5.88 0.02
CA LEU A 157 4.42 -5.85 1.44
C LEU A 157 4.55 -4.41 1.94
N ILE A 158 3.58 -3.93 2.70
CA ILE A 158 3.56 -2.56 3.24
C ILE A 158 3.23 -2.62 4.74
N ILE A 159 4.00 -1.88 5.53
CA ILE A 159 3.82 -1.75 6.99
C ILE A 159 3.97 -0.28 7.44
N PRO A 160 3.30 0.14 8.52
CA PRO A 160 3.58 1.43 9.16
C PRO A 160 5.02 1.51 9.67
N ASN A 161 5.58 2.73 9.76
CA ASN A 161 6.90 2.94 10.38
C ASN A 161 7.00 2.36 11.79
N ALA A 162 5.96 2.53 12.62
CA ALA A 162 5.93 1.97 13.98
C ALA A 162 6.13 0.45 13.96
N VAL A 163 5.46 -0.27 13.06
CA VAL A 163 5.60 -1.72 12.90
C VAL A 163 7.01 -2.09 12.41
N PHE A 164 7.58 -1.33 11.47
CA PHE A 164 8.97 -1.53 11.03
C PHE A 164 9.95 -1.44 12.21
N PHE A 165 9.79 -0.42 13.04
CA PHE A 165 10.63 -0.18 14.21
C PHE A 165 10.47 -1.23 15.30
N LEU A 166 9.25 -1.72 15.53
CA LEU A 166 8.97 -2.83 16.45
C LEU A 166 9.53 -4.16 15.94
N GLN A 167 9.41 -4.43 14.64
CA GLN A 167 10.00 -5.62 14.04
C GLN A 167 11.54 -5.57 14.11
N ALA A 168 12.14 -4.40 13.83
CA ALA A 168 13.57 -4.23 13.94
C ALA A 168 14.06 -4.42 15.39
N GLU A 169 13.32 -3.94 16.40
CA GLU A 169 13.62 -4.23 17.81
C GLU A 169 13.53 -5.73 18.11
N ARG A 170 12.44 -6.39 17.70
CA ARG A 170 12.22 -7.83 17.90
C ARG A 170 13.33 -8.69 17.29
N GLU A 171 13.86 -8.27 16.15
CA GLU A 171 14.94 -8.96 15.45
C GLU A 171 16.35 -8.51 15.88
N GLY A 172 16.46 -7.60 16.86
CA GLY A 172 17.75 -7.10 17.35
C GLY A 172 18.49 -6.18 16.36
N GLN A 173 17.77 -5.56 15.43
CA GLN A 173 18.28 -4.67 14.37
C GLN A 173 17.94 -3.18 14.60
N ARG A 174 17.53 -2.80 15.82
CA ARG A 174 17.03 -1.45 16.13
C ARG A 174 17.99 -0.33 15.75
N ASP A 175 19.28 -0.49 16.07
CA ASP A 175 20.29 0.53 15.80
C ASP A 175 20.46 0.80 14.29
N ALA A 176 20.17 -0.21 13.45
CA ALA A 176 20.21 -0.10 12.00
C ALA A 176 18.89 0.43 11.40
N ALA A 177 17.79 0.46 12.17
CA ALA A 177 16.47 0.87 11.68
C ALA A 177 16.42 2.35 11.26
N GLY A 178 17.31 3.19 11.80
CA GLY A 178 17.46 4.58 11.37
C GLY A 178 17.78 4.73 9.86
N ALA A 179 18.37 3.70 9.25
CA ALA A 179 18.69 3.69 7.81
C ALA A 179 17.48 3.40 6.90
N ARG A 180 16.33 2.97 7.46
CA ARG A 180 15.11 2.61 6.72
C ARG A 180 15.38 1.75 5.47
N ASN A 181 16.24 0.75 5.63
CA ASN A 181 16.64 -0.17 4.56
C ASN A 181 17.12 -1.48 5.17
N LEU A 182 16.19 -2.27 5.70
CA LEU A 182 16.49 -3.49 6.44
C LEU A 182 15.78 -4.69 5.80
N VAL A 183 16.46 -5.84 5.86
CA VAL A 183 15.77 -7.11 5.66
C VAL A 183 15.10 -7.46 6.98
N LEU A 184 13.77 -7.45 6.97
CA LEU A 184 12.93 -7.77 8.13
C LEU A 184 11.90 -8.81 7.71
N PHE A 185 11.33 -9.51 8.68
CA PHE A 185 10.39 -10.60 8.46
C PHE A 185 10.99 -11.69 7.58
N GLN A 186 11.79 -12.58 8.17
CA GLN A 186 12.16 -13.85 7.51
C GLN A 186 10.89 -14.53 6.93
N PRO A 187 10.97 -15.28 5.82
CA PRO A 187 9.80 -15.74 5.06
C PRO A 187 8.67 -16.35 5.91
N GLU A 188 9.01 -17.20 6.88
CA GLU A 188 8.09 -17.84 7.82
C GLU A 188 7.38 -16.84 8.75
N THR A 189 8.05 -15.76 9.13
CA THR A 189 7.50 -14.69 9.98
C THR A 189 6.67 -13.69 9.18
N ALA A 190 6.99 -13.48 7.90
CA ALA A 190 6.19 -12.63 7.01
C ALA A 190 4.76 -13.17 6.90
N ALA A 191 4.59 -14.48 6.67
CA ALA A 191 3.29 -15.13 6.61
C ALA A 191 2.46 -14.94 7.89
N ALA A 192 3.09 -14.95 9.06
CA ALA A 192 2.41 -14.74 10.34
C ALA A 192 1.96 -13.29 10.57
N ALA A 193 2.63 -12.32 9.94
CA ALA A 193 2.37 -10.87 10.04
C ALA A 193 1.29 -10.38 9.06
N LEU A 194 1.13 -11.07 7.93
CA LEU A 194 0.14 -10.74 6.89
C LEU A 194 -1.28 -10.62 7.46
N GLY A 195 -1.96 -9.52 7.13
CA GLY A 195 -3.31 -9.22 7.58
C GLY A 195 -3.43 -8.88 9.07
N LYS A 196 -2.34 -8.92 9.84
CA LYS A 196 -2.33 -8.53 11.25
C LYS A 196 -1.67 -7.17 11.44
N VAL A 197 -0.44 -7.03 10.95
CA VAL A 197 0.34 -5.78 11.03
C VAL A 197 0.91 -5.36 9.67
N MET A 198 0.65 -6.16 8.63
CA MET A 198 1.22 -6.03 7.30
C MET A 198 0.15 -6.21 6.23
N VAL A 199 0.12 -5.26 5.29
CA VAL A 199 -0.72 -5.33 4.09
C VAL A 199 0.08 -5.96 2.95
N ARG A 200 -0.57 -6.84 2.19
CA ARG A 200 -0.01 -7.45 0.97
C ARG A 200 -0.80 -7.00 -0.24
N MET A 201 -0.09 -6.47 -1.23
CA MET A 201 -0.59 -6.29 -2.59
C MET A 201 -0.06 -7.42 -3.47
N ALA A 202 -0.90 -8.39 -3.82
CA ALA A 202 -0.48 -9.63 -4.49
C ALA A 202 -0.08 -9.45 -5.96
N TRP A 203 -0.66 -8.46 -6.66
CA TRP A 203 -0.48 -8.23 -8.10
C TRP A 203 -0.90 -9.43 -8.98
N ASP A 204 -1.86 -10.23 -8.53
CA ASP A 204 -2.22 -11.54 -9.09
C ASP A 204 -3.58 -11.55 -9.81
N GLY A 205 -4.19 -10.39 -10.03
CA GLY A 205 -5.44 -10.28 -10.79
C GLY A 205 -5.37 -10.99 -12.15
N PRO A 206 -6.48 -11.51 -12.69
CA PRO A 206 -6.46 -12.18 -13.99
C PRO A 206 -6.06 -11.23 -15.12
N PRO A 207 -5.63 -11.75 -16.30
CA PRO A 207 -5.28 -10.91 -17.44
C PRO A 207 -6.38 -9.90 -17.81
N GLY A 208 -5.97 -8.66 -18.08
CA GLY A 208 -6.88 -7.55 -18.32
C GLY A 208 -7.31 -6.78 -17.06
N THR A 209 -6.94 -7.28 -15.87
CA THR A 209 -7.14 -6.55 -14.60
C THR A 209 -5.96 -5.60 -14.38
N GLY A 210 -6.24 -4.31 -14.30
CA GLY A 210 -5.26 -3.36 -13.80
C GLY A 210 -5.38 -3.16 -12.31
N GLU A 211 -4.24 -2.93 -11.68
CA GLU A 211 -4.10 -2.88 -10.24
C GLU A 211 -3.20 -1.72 -9.86
N VAL A 212 -3.57 -0.96 -8.83
CA VAL A 212 -2.82 0.22 -8.35
C VAL A 212 -2.59 0.10 -6.85
N CYS A 213 -1.43 0.55 -6.37
CA CYS A 213 -1.13 0.72 -4.95
C CYS A 213 -0.57 2.12 -4.73
N LEU A 214 -1.14 2.86 -3.76
CA LEU A 214 -0.76 4.22 -3.39
C LEU A 214 -0.35 4.26 -1.91
N PHE A 215 0.79 4.87 -1.59
CA PHE A 215 1.22 5.06 -0.20
C PHE A 215 2.20 6.23 -0.05
N ASP A 216 2.24 6.83 1.15
CA ASP A 216 3.18 7.92 1.48
C ASP A 216 4.45 7.37 2.15
N ASN A 217 5.59 7.58 1.49
CA ASN A 217 6.91 7.11 1.94
C ASN A 217 7.35 7.69 3.29
N ARG A 218 6.71 8.75 3.78
CA ARG A 218 7.01 9.31 5.10
C ARG A 218 6.46 8.44 6.22
N THR A 219 5.33 7.79 6.00
CA THR A 219 4.55 7.12 7.05
C THR A 219 4.63 5.59 7.00
N VAL A 220 5.01 5.02 5.87
CA VAL A 220 5.13 3.58 5.68
C VAL A 220 6.48 3.21 5.06
N VAL A 221 6.82 1.92 5.19
CA VAL A 221 7.88 1.28 4.41
C VAL A 221 7.30 0.11 3.65
N HIS A 222 8.00 -0.31 2.60
CA HIS A 222 7.54 -1.41 1.76
C HIS A 222 8.70 -2.31 1.30
N ALA A 223 8.37 -3.53 0.90
CA ALA A 223 9.30 -4.52 0.35
C ALA A 223 8.63 -5.33 -0.77
N SER A 224 9.43 -5.96 -1.64
CA SER A 224 8.93 -7.09 -2.43
C SER A 224 8.84 -8.34 -1.57
N HIS A 225 7.92 -9.23 -1.90
CA HIS A 225 7.96 -10.62 -1.48
C HIS A 225 7.81 -11.54 -2.69
N HIS A 226 8.83 -12.34 -2.98
CA HIS A 226 8.86 -13.26 -4.11
C HIS A 226 8.44 -14.68 -3.66
N ASP A 227 7.25 -15.12 -4.09
CA ASP A 227 6.84 -16.51 -3.91
C ASP A 227 7.40 -17.35 -5.08
N GLY A 228 8.66 -17.74 -4.96
CA GLY A 228 9.43 -18.45 -5.99
C GLY A 228 10.30 -17.51 -6.84
N GLU A 229 10.21 -17.64 -8.16
CA GLU A 229 11.04 -16.85 -9.08
C GLU A 229 10.63 -15.37 -9.14
N ARG A 230 11.62 -14.49 -9.30
CA ARG A 230 11.40 -13.06 -9.54
C ARG A 230 10.57 -12.88 -10.81
N HIS A 231 9.51 -12.09 -10.72
CA HIS A 231 8.65 -11.80 -11.86
C HIS A 231 9.05 -10.46 -12.52
N TYR A 232 8.28 -10.06 -13.55
CA TYR A 232 8.50 -8.79 -14.25
C TYR A 232 8.57 -7.58 -13.30
N PRO A 233 9.31 -6.51 -13.69
CA PRO A 233 9.33 -5.23 -12.98
C PRO A 233 7.94 -4.62 -12.92
N ILE A 234 7.56 -4.01 -11.79
CA ILE A 234 6.29 -3.27 -11.67
C ILE A 234 6.49 -1.81 -12.11
N ALA A 235 5.47 -1.19 -12.69
CA ALA A 235 5.50 0.23 -12.99
C ALA A 235 5.42 1.06 -11.70
N VAL A 236 6.22 2.12 -11.61
CA VAL A 236 6.36 3.00 -10.46
C VAL A 236 6.32 4.46 -10.91
N GLN A 237 5.57 5.27 -10.18
CA GLN A 237 5.54 6.71 -10.32
C GLN A 237 5.52 7.40 -8.96
N TYR A 238 6.07 8.61 -8.88
CA TYR A 238 6.09 9.41 -7.66
C TYR A 238 5.21 10.66 -7.83
N LEU A 239 4.25 10.82 -6.94
CA LEU A 239 3.23 11.87 -6.97
C LEU A 239 3.45 12.88 -5.85
N THR A 240 3.02 14.12 -6.08
CA THR A 240 2.97 15.20 -5.07
C THR A 240 1.67 15.12 -4.26
#